data_AF-A0A4Q3W0W6-F1
#
_entry.id   AF-A0A4Q3W0W6-F1
#
_cell.length_a   1.000
_cell.length_b   1.000
_cell.length_c   1.000
_cell.angle_alpha   90.00
_cell.angle_beta   90.00
_cell.angle_gamma   90.00
#
_symmetry.space_group_name_H-M   'P 1'
#
loop_
_entity.id
_entity.type
_entity.pdbx_description
1 polymer ?
#
loop_
_entity_poly.entity_id
_entity_poly.type
_entity_poly.pdbx_seq_one_letter_code
_entity_poly.pdbx_strand_id
1 'polypeptide(L)'
;STVEDLFKFHLGITNHTLINKELTDAMLTPGIKPADYGFGWFNKNFKYSATDSVTANFHLGMTEGFLCFILRIPATNSLVVILCNSSPTDFFGITRNLVSTLYNKPVKVKKPIHKMMELMIAGKGATAAVAAYQKLKTDTANYYVDWISMNFIAEQLLLLKRYEDARIISENNAAEFPDKDLVMVTMGNTYLKLNRKNDAIIYYKKALAIYPGYEEAKNRLKELENK
;
A
#
# COMPACT_ATOMS: atom_id res chain seq x y z
N SER A 1 -8.72 -7.61 21.16
CA SER A 1 -7.51 -6.98 21.71
C SER A 1 -7.51 -5.52 21.34
N THR A 2 -7.09 -4.65 22.24
CA THR A 2 -6.88 -3.20 22.00
C THR A 2 -5.39 -2.84 22.02
N VAL A 3 -5.06 -1.58 21.77
CA VAL A 3 -3.66 -1.11 21.89
C VAL A 3 -3.17 -1.19 23.34
N GLU A 4 -4.05 -0.99 24.33
CA GLU A 4 -3.74 -1.12 25.76
C GLU A 4 -3.48 -2.58 26.15
N ASP A 5 -4.24 -3.52 25.61
CA ASP A 5 -4.00 -4.96 25.80
C ASP A 5 -2.62 -5.35 25.25
N LEU A 6 -2.27 -4.86 24.06
CA LEU A 6 -0.97 -5.11 23.44
C LEU A 6 0.18 -4.41 24.18
N PHE A 7 -0.08 -3.29 24.84
CA PHE A 7 0.88 -2.65 25.73
C PHE A 7 1.13 -3.48 27.00
N LYS A 8 0.08 -4.04 27.61
CA LYS A 8 0.22 -4.99 28.73
C LYS A 8 0.99 -6.24 28.30
N PHE A 9 0.69 -6.78 27.12
CA PHE A 9 1.43 -7.91 26.55
C PHE A 9 2.91 -7.58 26.35
N HIS A 10 3.24 -6.40 25.82
CA HIS A 10 4.61 -5.93 25.68
C HIS A 10 5.35 -5.87 27.03
N LEU A 11 4.73 -5.29 28.06
CA LEU A 11 5.29 -5.24 29.42
C LEU A 11 5.40 -6.65 30.04
N GLY A 12 4.46 -7.54 29.74
CA GLY A 12 4.49 -8.94 30.18
C GLY A 12 5.72 -9.69 29.68
N ILE A 13 6.09 -9.46 28.41
CA ILE A 13 7.33 -9.98 27.81
C ILE A 13 8.56 -9.27 28.39
N THR A 14 8.56 -7.94 28.47
CA THR A 14 9.71 -7.16 28.98
C THR A 14 10.06 -7.56 30.43
N ASN A 15 9.06 -7.71 31.29
CA ASN A 15 9.25 -7.98 32.70
C ASN A 15 9.26 -9.48 33.04
N HIS A 16 9.21 -10.35 32.02
CA HIS A 16 9.17 -11.81 32.17
C HIS A 16 8.04 -12.33 33.08
N THR A 17 6.91 -11.60 33.13
CA THR A 17 5.75 -11.98 33.95
C THR A 17 4.77 -12.87 33.19
N LEU A 18 4.83 -12.86 31.86
CA LEU A 18 4.04 -13.76 31.01
C LEU A 18 4.81 -15.05 30.67
N ILE A 19 6.09 -14.91 30.33
CA ILE A 19 7.02 -16.00 30.02
C ILE A 19 8.35 -15.71 30.71
N ASN A 20 9.04 -16.74 31.19
CA ASN A 20 10.31 -16.55 31.89
C ASN A 20 11.41 -16.02 30.94
N LYS A 21 12.56 -15.63 31.51
CA LYS A 21 13.66 -15.04 30.75
C LYS A 21 14.20 -15.97 29.66
N GLU A 22 14.45 -17.23 29.98
CA GLU A 22 15.00 -18.20 29.01
C GLU A 22 14.09 -18.39 27.80
N LEU A 23 12.78 -18.52 28.02
CA LEU A 23 11.82 -18.66 26.92
C LEU A 23 11.63 -17.35 26.16
N THR A 24 11.75 -16.19 26.84
CA THR A 24 11.73 -14.88 26.17
C THR A 24 12.92 -14.75 25.23
N ASP A 25 14.12 -15.12 25.68
CA ASP A 25 15.35 -15.06 24.89
C ASP A 25 15.25 -16.02 23.68
N ALA A 26 14.74 -17.23 23.89
CA ALA A 26 14.51 -18.18 22.80
C ALA A 26 13.50 -17.65 21.76
N MET A 27 12.38 -17.07 22.22
CA MET A 27 11.35 -16.48 21.34
C MET A 27 11.90 -15.34 20.47
N LEU A 28 12.76 -14.50 21.04
CA LEU A 28 13.30 -13.29 20.40
C LEU A 28 14.66 -13.52 19.73
N THR A 29 15.15 -14.76 19.68
CA THR A 29 16.35 -15.11 18.94
C THR A 29 16.08 -14.99 17.42
N PRO A 30 16.97 -14.34 16.64
CA PRO A 30 16.89 -14.34 15.18
C PRO A 30 16.87 -15.76 14.61
N GLY A 31 15.85 -16.05 13.80
CA GLY A 31 15.74 -17.34 13.11
C GLY A 31 16.49 -17.37 11.77
N ILE A 32 15.93 -18.09 10.80
CA ILE A 32 16.59 -18.33 9.50
C ILE A 32 16.57 -17.07 8.63
N LYS A 33 17.72 -16.73 8.04
CA LYS A 33 17.85 -15.65 7.03
C LYS A 33 17.07 -15.99 5.75
N PRO A 34 16.51 -14.99 5.04
CA PRO A 34 16.65 -13.54 5.27
C PRO A 34 15.58 -12.93 6.20
N ALA A 35 14.64 -13.75 6.68
CA ALA A 35 13.53 -13.27 7.49
C ALA A 35 13.95 -12.98 8.94
N ASP A 36 14.96 -13.70 9.46
CA ASP A 36 15.38 -13.65 10.86
C ASP A 36 14.19 -13.93 11.80
N TYR A 37 13.33 -14.86 11.39
CA TYR A 37 12.04 -15.14 12.02
C TYR A 37 12.17 -16.21 13.09
N GLY A 38 12.04 -15.81 14.36
CA GLY A 38 12.08 -16.70 15.53
C GLY A 38 10.72 -17.33 15.82
N PHE A 39 10.37 -17.49 17.09
CA PHE A 39 9.07 -18.05 17.47
C PHE A 39 7.95 -17.00 17.39
N GLY A 40 7.41 -16.81 16.19
CA GLY A 40 6.29 -15.89 15.95
C GLY A 40 6.67 -14.42 15.85
N TRP A 41 7.96 -14.11 15.67
CA TRP A 41 8.48 -12.74 15.60
C TRP A 41 9.57 -12.62 14.53
N PHE A 42 9.54 -11.52 13.78
CA PHE A 42 10.72 -11.04 13.07
C PHE A 42 11.67 -10.38 14.07
N ASN A 43 12.89 -10.89 14.18
CA ASN A 43 13.90 -10.44 15.16
C ASN A 43 15.11 -9.87 14.41
N LYS A 44 15.01 -8.60 13.98
CA LYS A 44 16.00 -7.97 13.10
C LYS A 44 15.99 -6.45 13.23
N ASN A 45 16.95 -5.80 12.57
CA ASN A 45 16.97 -4.35 12.48
C ASN A 45 15.76 -3.83 11.66
N PHE A 46 14.95 -2.99 12.29
CA PHE A 46 13.90 -2.22 11.65
C PHE A 46 14.47 -0.90 11.15
N LYS A 47 14.47 -0.71 9.83
CA LYS A 47 14.96 0.50 9.17
C LYS A 47 13.86 1.57 9.16
N TYR A 48 14.11 2.70 9.84
CA TYR A 48 13.13 3.79 9.94
C TYR A 48 13.53 5.07 9.19
N SER A 49 14.78 5.19 8.74
CA SER A 49 15.23 6.21 7.81
C SER A 49 16.16 5.62 6.73
N ALA A 50 16.69 6.44 5.83
CA ALA A 50 17.64 5.96 4.80
C ALA A 50 18.93 5.39 5.42
N THR A 51 19.35 5.95 6.56
CA THR A 51 20.63 5.64 7.24
C THR A 51 20.44 4.97 8.60
N ASP A 52 19.26 5.11 9.22
CA ASP A 52 19.04 4.69 10.60
C ASP A 52 18.18 3.44 10.68
N SER A 53 18.55 2.55 11.61
CA SER A 53 17.80 1.35 11.96
C SER A 53 17.96 1.04 13.44
N VAL A 54 17.07 0.21 13.98
CA VAL A 54 17.10 -0.23 15.38
C VAL A 54 16.77 -1.71 15.48
N THR A 55 17.45 -2.45 16.36
CA THR A 55 17.09 -3.83 16.69
C THR A 55 15.66 -3.86 17.24
N ALA A 56 14.78 -4.63 16.59
CA ALA A 56 13.38 -4.69 16.93
C ALA A 56 12.84 -6.12 16.83
N ASN A 57 11.75 -6.37 17.57
CA ASN A 57 10.93 -7.56 17.41
C ASN A 57 9.57 -7.10 16.87
N PHE A 58 9.16 -7.57 15.70
CA PHE A 58 7.90 -7.15 15.11
C PHE A 58 7.15 -8.31 14.46
N HIS A 59 5.85 -8.13 14.30
CA HIS A 59 4.98 -9.08 13.62
C HIS A 59 3.81 -8.33 12.98
N LEU A 60 3.27 -8.90 11.90
CA LEU A 60 2.13 -8.36 11.16
C LEU A 60 1.00 -9.38 11.11
N GLY A 61 -0.24 -8.92 11.11
CA GLY A 61 -1.41 -9.77 10.97
C GLY A 61 -2.40 -9.12 10.03
N MET A 62 -3.04 -9.94 9.20
CA MET A 62 -4.05 -9.47 8.26
C MET A 62 -5.15 -10.51 8.15
N THR A 63 -6.39 -10.04 8.14
CA THR A 63 -7.59 -10.81 7.80
C THR A 63 -8.53 -9.90 7.02
N GLU A 64 -9.68 -10.39 6.57
CA GLU A 64 -10.62 -9.67 5.73
C GLU A 64 -10.99 -8.30 6.34
N GLY A 65 -10.49 -7.22 5.73
CA GLY A 65 -10.74 -5.83 6.16
C GLY A 65 -9.97 -5.36 7.41
N PHE A 66 -9.19 -6.22 8.07
CA PHE A 66 -8.45 -5.86 9.28
C PHE A 66 -6.95 -6.12 9.14
N LEU A 67 -6.16 -5.17 9.63
CA LEU A 67 -4.71 -5.25 9.68
C LEU A 67 -4.19 -4.88 11.06
N CYS A 68 -3.17 -5.61 11.51
CA CYS A 68 -2.39 -5.26 12.68
C CYS A 68 -0.89 -5.26 12.39
N PHE A 69 -0.18 -4.38 13.08
CA PHE A 69 1.28 -4.37 13.11
C PHE A 69 1.74 -4.04 14.52
N ILE A 70 2.66 -4.84 15.07
CA ILE A 70 3.27 -4.61 16.38
C ILE A 70 4.78 -4.58 16.23
N LEU A 71 5.42 -3.58 16.82
CA LEU A 71 6.87 -3.43 16.85
C LEU A 71 7.34 -3.07 18.26
N ARG A 72 8.18 -3.93 18.83
CA ARG A 72 8.86 -3.74 20.12
C ARG A 72 10.29 -3.28 19.87
N ILE A 73 10.73 -2.29 20.64
CA ILE A 73 12.13 -1.83 20.69
C ILE A 73 12.64 -2.09 22.11
N PRO A 74 13.27 -3.25 22.38
CA PRO A 74 13.65 -3.64 23.73
C PRO A 74 14.61 -2.67 24.41
N ALA A 75 15.59 -2.13 23.66
CA ALA A 75 16.62 -1.24 24.20
C ALA A 75 16.06 0.03 24.86
N THR A 76 14.90 0.52 24.41
CA THR A 76 14.23 1.71 24.96
C THR A 76 12.88 1.39 25.60
N ASN A 77 12.58 0.10 25.79
CA ASN A 77 11.27 -0.41 26.23
C ASN A 77 10.09 0.29 25.53
N SER A 78 10.22 0.52 24.22
CA SER A 78 9.22 1.23 23.41
C SER A 78 8.38 0.26 22.59
N LEU A 79 7.15 0.66 22.30
CA LEU A 79 6.18 -0.12 21.55
C LEU A 79 5.48 0.77 20.51
N VAL A 80 5.34 0.27 19.30
CA VAL A 80 4.46 0.82 18.26
C VAL A 80 3.42 -0.24 17.92
N VAL A 81 2.14 0.15 17.94
CA VAL A 81 1.01 -0.72 17.61
C VAL A 81 0.12 -0.01 16.60
N ILE A 82 -0.27 -0.74 15.56
CA ILE A 82 -1.29 -0.33 14.59
C ILE A 82 -2.38 -1.40 14.60
N LEU A 83 -3.62 -0.98 14.84
CA LEU A 83 -4.83 -1.76 14.59
C LEU A 83 -5.69 -0.96 13.62
N CYS A 84 -5.97 -1.51 12.45
CA CYS A 84 -6.68 -0.81 11.38
C CYS A 84 -7.80 -1.70 10.81
N ASN A 85 -8.97 -1.11 10.60
CA ASN A 85 -10.13 -1.72 9.95
C ASN A 85 -10.32 -1.21 8.51
N SER A 86 -9.23 -0.77 7.88
CA SER A 86 -9.20 -0.28 6.51
C SER A 86 -7.99 -0.86 5.78
N SER A 87 -8.24 -1.49 4.64
CA SER A 87 -7.20 -2.04 3.76
C SER A 87 -7.44 -1.55 2.32
N PRO A 88 -6.39 -1.11 1.60
CA PRO A 88 -4.98 -1.09 2.01
C PRO A 88 -4.63 0.11 2.94
N THR A 89 -3.64 -0.08 3.81
CA THR A 89 -3.03 0.97 4.66
C THR A 89 -1.50 0.80 4.65
N ASP A 90 -0.74 1.89 4.45
CA ASP A 90 0.74 1.86 4.53
C ASP A 90 1.23 1.82 6.00
N PHE A 91 1.04 0.68 6.66
CA PHE A 91 1.45 0.49 8.04
C PHE A 91 2.98 0.58 8.23
N PHE A 92 3.78 0.23 7.22
CA PHE A 92 5.23 0.40 7.26
C PHE A 92 5.63 1.89 7.26
N GLY A 93 5.04 2.71 6.39
CA GLY A 93 5.26 4.16 6.38
C GLY A 93 4.85 4.82 7.69
N ILE A 94 3.68 4.48 8.22
CA ILE A 94 3.19 4.97 9.52
C ILE A 94 4.17 4.58 10.63
N THR A 95 4.54 3.30 10.72
CA THR A 95 5.47 2.81 11.75
C THR A 95 6.83 3.51 11.66
N ARG A 96 7.41 3.66 10.46
CA ARG A 96 8.70 4.35 10.28
C ARG A 96 8.64 5.80 10.75
N ASN A 97 7.54 6.50 10.48
CA ASN A 97 7.33 7.86 10.97
C ASN A 97 7.22 7.89 12.50
N LEU A 98 6.45 7.00 13.12
CA LEU A 98 6.33 6.92 14.58
C LEU A 98 7.68 6.61 15.25
N VAL A 99 8.44 5.65 14.72
CA VAL A 99 9.78 5.32 15.23
C VAL A 99 10.73 6.51 15.05
N SER A 100 10.67 7.21 13.92
CA SER A 100 11.46 8.44 13.71
C SER A 100 11.15 9.49 14.78
N THR A 101 9.88 9.70 15.11
CA THR A 101 9.47 10.61 16.19
C THR A 101 10.00 10.15 17.56
N LEU A 102 9.95 8.84 17.88
CA LEU A 102 10.51 8.30 19.13
C LEU A 102 12.01 8.59 19.27
N TYR A 103 12.74 8.68 18.16
CA TYR A 103 14.17 9.02 18.12
C TYR A 103 14.43 10.51 17.85
N ASN A 104 13.44 11.38 18.05
CA ASN A 104 13.53 12.83 17.84
C ASN A 104 14.00 13.23 16.43
N LYS A 105 13.72 12.40 15.42
CA LYS A 105 14.00 12.71 14.02
C LYS A 105 12.81 13.50 13.44
N PRO A 106 13.06 14.53 12.62
CA PRO A 106 11.98 15.29 11.99
C PRO A 106 11.21 14.41 11.01
N VAL A 107 9.89 14.39 11.15
CA VAL A 107 9.00 13.66 10.26
C VAL A 107 8.22 14.65 9.41
N LYS A 108 8.35 14.52 8.09
CA LYS A 108 7.52 15.25 7.13
C LYS A 108 6.57 14.27 6.45
N VAL A 109 5.30 14.33 6.83
CA VAL A 109 4.26 13.52 6.19
C VAL A 109 3.92 14.15 4.84
N LYS A 110 4.20 13.42 3.76
CA LYS A 110 3.81 13.83 2.41
C LYS A 110 2.33 13.54 2.18
N LYS A 111 1.66 14.42 1.43
CA LYS A 111 0.25 14.27 1.06
C LYS A 111 0.14 13.31 -0.13
N PRO A 112 -0.78 12.33 -0.09
CA PRO A 112 -1.05 11.49 -1.25
C PRO A 112 -1.71 12.31 -2.37
N ILE A 113 -1.19 12.22 -3.60
CA ILE A 113 -1.79 12.94 -4.73
C ILE A 113 -3.17 12.38 -5.08
N HIS A 114 -3.41 11.08 -4.92
CA HIS A 114 -4.69 10.46 -5.25
C HIS A 114 -5.86 11.11 -4.47
N LYS A 115 -5.66 11.50 -3.19
CA LYS A 115 -6.68 12.23 -2.41
C LYS A 115 -6.97 13.62 -2.95
N MET A 116 -5.94 14.33 -3.41
CA MET A 116 -6.14 15.63 -4.06
C MET A 116 -6.90 15.47 -5.38
N MET A 117 -6.64 14.39 -6.13
CA MET A 117 -7.37 14.08 -7.36
C MET A 117 -8.82 13.72 -7.10
N GLU A 118 -9.12 12.86 -6.12
CA GLU A 118 -10.50 12.54 -5.71
C GLU A 118 -11.31 13.81 -5.43
N LEU A 119 -10.74 14.75 -4.64
CA LEU A 119 -11.37 16.04 -4.34
C LEU A 119 -11.59 16.89 -5.60
N MET A 120 -10.62 16.94 -6.50
CA MET A 120 -10.74 17.69 -7.77
C MET A 120 -11.77 17.06 -8.71
N ILE A 121 -11.86 15.72 -8.78
CA ILE A 121 -12.84 15.00 -9.60
C ILE A 121 -14.26 15.27 -9.10
N ALA A 122 -14.46 15.32 -7.78
CA ALA A 122 -15.75 15.61 -7.17
C ALA A 122 -16.21 17.04 -7.45
N GLY A 123 -15.30 18.03 -7.45
CA GLY A 123 -15.65 19.44 -7.62
C GLY A 123 -15.58 19.97 -9.06
N LYS A 124 -14.61 19.51 -9.86
CA LYS A 124 -14.23 20.11 -11.16
C LYS A 124 -14.05 19.10 -12.29
N GLY A 125 -14.27 17.81 -12.04
CA GLY A 125 -14.16 16.74 -13.05
C GLY A 125 -12.74 16.22 -13.30
N ALA A 126 -12.62 15.13 -14.05
CA ALA A 126 -11.35 14.41 -14.23
C ALA A 126 -10.27 15.22 -14.96
N THR A 127 -10.63 16.05 -15.95
CA THR A 127 -9.66 16.88 -16.68
C THR A 127 -8.93 17.84 -15.74
N ALA A 128 -9.66 18.50 -14.84
CA ALA A 128 -9.07 19.40 -13.85
C ALA A 128 -8.17 18.64 -12.86
N ALA A 129 -8.56 17.41 -12.48
CA ALA A 129 -7.77 16.57 -11.60
C ALA A 129 -6.46 16.11 -12.24
N VAL A 130 -6.46 15.73 -13.53
CA VAL A 130 -5.22 15.40 -14.26
C VAL A 130 -4.31 16.62 -14.38
N ALA A 131 -4.84 17.81 -14.69
CA ALA A 131 -4.05 19.03 -14.71
C ALA A 131 -3.43 19.35 -13.33
N ALA A 132 -4.16 19.09 -12.24
CA ALA A 132 -3.63 19.24 -10.88
C ALA A 132 -2.56 18.19 -10.58
N TYR A 133 -2.77 16.93 -10.96
CA TYR A 133 -1.81 15.83 -10.80
C TYR A 133 -0.45 16.18 -11.42
N GLN A 134 -0.43 16.68 -12.66
CA GLN A 134 0.80 17.05 -13.36
C GLN A 134 1.60 18.14 -12.63
N LYS A 135 0.92 19.06 -11.92
CA LYS A 135 1.58 20.06 -11.08
C LYS A 135 2.07 19.44 -9.77
N LEU A 136 1.20 18.72 -9.07
CA LEU A 136 1.49 18.16 -7.74
C LEU A 136 2.62 17.14 -7.76
N LYS A 137 2.74 16.33 -8.83
CA LYS A 137 3.78 15.30 -8.93
C LYS A 137 5.20 15.88 -8.99
N THR A 138 5.35 17.14 -9.38
CA THR A 138 6.66 17.84 -9.39
C THR A 138 7.10 18.24 -7.99
N ASP A 139 6.18 18.43 -7.05
CA ASP A 139 6.46 18.75 -5.65
C ASP A 139 6.64 17.47 -4.82
N THR A 140 7.74 16.77 -5.11
CA THR A 140 8.12 15.54 -4.38
C THR A 140 8.49 15.81 -2.92
N ALA A 141 8.66 17.07 -2.53
CA ALA A 141 8.94 17.45 -1.15
C ALA A 141 7.69 17.39 -0.27
N ASN A 142 6.51 17.69 -0.82
CA ASN A 142 5.25 17.69 -0.07
C ASN A 142 4.28 16.58 -0.49
N TYR A 143 4.46 15.99 -1.66
CA TYR A 143 3.54 15.02 -2.23
C TYR A 143 4.22 13.70 -2.62
N TYR A 144 3.44 12.64 -2.65
CA TYR A 144 3.86 11.36 -3.21
C TYR A 144 2.78 10.76 -4.12
N VAL A 145 3.24 9.99 -5.09
CA VAL A 145 2.41 9.24 -6.02
C VAL A 145 2.41 7.78 -5.60
N ASP A 146 1.22 7.18 -5.56
CA ASP A 146 1.04 5.75 -5.36
C ASP A 146 0.18 5.21 -6.50
N TRP A 147 0.79 4.39 -7.36
CA TRP A 147 0.17 3.96 -8.62
C TRP A 147 -1.11 3.13 -8.39
N ILE A 148 -1.15 2.34 -7.32
CA ILE A 148 -2.31 1.48 -7.03
C ILE A 148 -3.51 2.31 -6.57
N SER A 149 -3.30 3.28 -5.67
CA SER A 149 -4.37 4.21 -5.27
C SER A 149 -4.84 5.07 -6.44
N MET A 150 -3.94 5.46 -7.35
CA MET A 150 -4.29 6.16 -8.58
C MET A 150 -5.18 5.29 -9.49
N ASN A 151 -4.88 3.99 -9.60
CA ASN A 151 -5.70 3.04 -10.36
C ASN A 151 -7.10 2.89 -9.77
N PHE A 152 -7.20 2.80 -8.44
CA PHE A 152 -8.48 2.67 -7.74
C PHE A 152 -9.44 3.84 -7.99
N ILE A 153 -8.93 5.05 -8.25
CA ILE A 153 -9.79 6.18 -8.67
C ILE A 153 -10.54 5.83 -9.97
N ALA A 154 -9.82 5.29 -10.97
CA ALA A 154 -10.44 4.93 -12.24
C ALA A 154 -11.46 3.80 -12.08
N GLU A 155 -11.13 2.76 -11.33
CA GLU A 155 -12.06 1.66 -11.05
C GLU A 155 -13.32 2.13 -10.31
N GLN A 156 -13.17 3.01 -9.33
CA GLN A 156 -14.29 3.61 -8.62
C GLN A 156 -15.18 4.42 -9.58
N LEU A 157 -14.60 5.20 -10.48
CA LEU A 157 -15.35 5.95 -11.50
C LEU A 157 -16.11 5.02 -12.46
N LEU A 158 -15.53 3.88 -12.85
CA LEU A 158 -16.22 2.85 -13.65
C LEU A 158 -17.42 2.26 -12.91
N LEU A 159 -17.26 1.94 -11.62
CA LEU A 159 -18.34 1.42 -10.78
C LEU A 159 -19.48 2.43 -10.65
N LEU A 160 -19.14 3.72 -10.51
CA LEU A 160 -20.09 4.83 -10.48
C LEU A 160 -20.65 5.19 -11.87
N LYS A 161 -20.30 4.45 -12.93
CA LYS A 161 -20.69 4.68 -14.33
C LYS A 161 -20.29 6.05 -14.89
N ARG A 162 -19.32 6.73 -14.27
CA ARG A 162 -18.70 7.96 -14.78
C ARG A 162 -17.64 7.61 -15.83
N TYR A 163 -18.05 6.98 -16.93
CA TYR A 163 -17.14 6.35 -17.88
C TYR A 163 -16.15 7.32 -18.55
N GLU A 164 -16.59 8.55 -18.82
CA GLU A 164 -15.70 9.55 -19.44
C GLU A 164 -14.66 10.10 -18.46
N ASP A 165 -15.04 10.32 -17.19
CA ASP A 165 -14.06 10.65 -16.15
C ASP A 165 -13.09 9.48 -15.92
N ALA A 166 -13.60 8.24 -15.89
CA ALA A 166 -12.78 7.05 -15.78
C ALA A 166 -11.78 6.96 -16.94
N ARG A 167 -12.19 7.27 -18.19
CA ARG A 167 -11.29 7.32 -19.34
C ARG A 167 -10.14 8.29 -19.13
N ILE A 168 -10.45 9.52 -18.74
CA ILE A 168 -9.43 10.57 -18.53
C ILE A 168 -8.42 10.14 -17.45
N ILE A 169 -8.90 9.58 -16.33
CA ILE A 169 -8.01 9.11 -15.26
C ILE A 169 -7.21 7.88 -15.70
N SER A 170 -7.84 6.89 -16.33
CA SER A 170 -7.17 5.68 -16.81
C SER A 170 -6.11 6.00 -17.87
N GLU A 171 -6.36 6.94 -18.78
CA GLU A 171 -5.38 7.38 -19.80
C GLU A 171 -4.16 8.03 -19.15
N ASN A 172 -4.36 8.90 -18.15
CA ASN A 172 -3.27 9.47 -17.38
C ASN A 172 -2.49 8.36 -16.65
N ASN A 173 -3.18 7.44 -15.98
CA ASN A 173 -2.53 6.35 -15.25
C ASN A 173 -1.71 5.44 -16.17
N ALA A 174 -2.24 5.08 -17.34
CA ALA A 174 -1.53 4.26 -18.31
C ALA A 174 -0.28 4.94 -18.89
N ALA A 175 -0.29 6.28 -18.97
CA ALA A 175 0.88 7.05 -19.37
C ALA A 175 1.94 7.14 -18.26
N GLU A 176 1.53 7.31 -17.00
CA GLU A 176 2.43 7.46 -15.86
C GLU A 176 2.99 6.12 -15.33
N PHE A 177 2.23 5.04 -15.48
CA PHE A 177 2.55 3.70 -14.97
C PHE A 177 2.45 2.63 -16.06
N PRO A 178 3.23 2.75 -17.16
CA PRO A 178 3.11 1.87 -18.33
C PRO A 178 3.53 0.42 -18.05
N ASP A 179 4.20 0.17 -16.92
CA ASP A 179 4.75 -1.12 -16.50
C ASP A 179 3.83 -1.87 -15.51
N LYS A 180 2.60 -1.36 -15.28
CA LYS A 180 1.62 -1.97 -14.37
C LYS A 180 0.51 -2.65 -15.14
N ASP A 181 0.51 -3.98 -15.10
CA ASP A 181 -0.49 -4.86 -15.70
C ASP A 181 -1.92 -4.51 -15.27
N LEU A 182 -2.15 -4.30 -13.96
CA LEU A 182 -3.46 -3.88 -13.43
C LEU A 182 -3.93 -2.55 -14.06
N VAL A 183 -3.04 -1.57 -14.23
CA VAL A 183 -3.37 -0.29 -14.88
C VAL A 183 -3.78 -0.49 -16.34
N MET A 184 -3.08 -1.37 -17.06
CA MET A 184 -3.44 -1.74 -18.43
C MET A 184 -4.80 -2.44 -18.50
N VAL A 185 -5.11 -3.34 -17.56
CA VAL A 185 -6.43 -4.00 -17.47
C VAL A 185 -7.54 -2.98 -17.18
N THR A 186 -7.35 -2.09 -16.21
CA THR A 186 -8.32 -1.03 -15.89
C THR A 186 -8.56 -0.12 -17.09
N MET A 187 -7.52 0.21 -17.87
CA MET A 187 -7.66 0.96 -19.13
C MET A 187 -8.48 0.19 -20.18
N GLY A 188 -8.19 -1.10 -20.38
CA GLY A 188 -8.94 -1.98 -21.28
C GLY A 188 -10.42 -2.07 -20.89
N ASN A 189 -10.69 -2.28 -19.61
CA ASN A 189 -12.05 -2.29 -19.05
C ASN A 189 -12.76 -0.95 -19.25
N THR A 190 -12.04 0.16 -19.10
CA THR A 190 -12.58 1.52 -19.32
C THR A 190 -13.02 1.71 -20.77
N TYR A 191 -12.17 1.37 -21.73
CA TYR A 191 -12.53 1.45 -23.15
C TYR A 191 -13.66 0.51 -23.53
N LEU A 192 -13.70 -0.68 -22.95
CA LEU A 192 -14.79 -1.63 -23.18
C LEU A 192 -16.15 -1.05 -22.72
N LYS A 193 -16.20 -0.37 -21.56
CA LYS A 193 -17.42 0.33 -21.09
C LYS A 193 -17.86 1.48 -21.98
N LEU A 194 -16.92 2.08 -22.72
CA LEU A 194 -17.18 3.11 -23.74
C LEU A 194 -17.42 2.54 -25.15
N ASN A 195 -17.58 1.21 -25.28
CA ASN A 195 -17.74 0.52 -26.56
C ASN A 195 -16.56 0.71 -27.55
N ARG A 196 -15.38 1.09 -27.05
CA ARG A 196 -14.14 1.24 -27.82
C ARG A 196 -13.37 -0.08 -27.82
N LYS A 197 -13.94 -1.10 -28.46
CA LYS A 197 -13.43 -2.49 -28.41
C LYS A 197 -11.99 -2.64 -28.92
N ASN A 198 -11.65 -1.99 -30.03
CA ASN A 198 -10.31 -2.06 -30.60
C ASN A 198 -9.25 -1.48 -29.65
N ASP A 199 -9.58 -0.36 -28.99
CA ASP A 199 -8.70 0.23 -27.98
C ASP A 199 -8.57 -0.67 -26.75
N ALA A 200 -9.67 -1.30 -26.31
CA ALA A 200 -9.64 -2.25 -25.21
C ALA A 200 -8.71 -3.44 -25.49
N ILE A 201 -8.76 -4.02 -26.69
CA ILE A 201 -7.88 -5.11 -27.13
C ILE A 201 -6.40 -4.73 -27.02
N ILE A 202 -6.03 -3.50 -27.44
CA ILE A 202 -4.65 -3.01 -27.34
C ILE A 202 -4.18 -3.05 -25.89
N TYR A 203 -4.98 -2.58 -24.94
CA TYR A 203 -4.58 -2.49 -23.53
C TYR A 203 -4.61 -3.85 -22.81
N TYR A 204 -5.53 -4.76 -23.14
CA TYR A 204 -5.43 -6.13 -22.63
C TYR A 204 -4.19 -6.86 -23.15
N LYS A 205 -3.79 -6.63 -24.40
CA LYS A 205 -2.52 -7.16 -24.94
C LYS A 205 -1.30 -6.58 -24.21
N LYS A 206 -1.31 -5.29 -23.89
CA LYS A 206 -0.27 -4.67 -23.04
C LYS A 206 -0.21 -5.29 -21.64
N ALA A 207 -1.36 -5.53 -21.00
CA ALA A 207 -1.41 -6.19 -19.70
C ALA A 207 -0.75 -7.57 -19.74
N LEU A 208 -1.08 -8.40 -20.74
CA LEU A 208 -0.51 -9.74 -20.90
C LEU A 208 0.98 -9.74 -21.31
N ALA A 209 1.46 -8.68 -21.96
CA ALA A 209 2.88 -8.51 -22.23
C ALA A 209 3.68 -8.26 -20.93
N ILE A 210 3.07 -7.62 -19.93
CA ILE A 210 3.67 -7.38 -18.60
C ILE A 210 3.52 -8.63 -17.72
N TYR A 211 2.31 -9.17 -17.64
CA TYR A 211 2.01 -10.37 -16.87
C TYR A 211 1.15 -11.35 -17.69
N PRO A 212 1.78 -12.37 -18.32
CA PRO A 212 1.07 -13.36 -19.13
C PRO A 212 0.04 -14.21 -18.35
N GLY A 213 0.08 -14.20 -17.01
CA GLY A 213 -0.85 -14.92 -16.15
C GLY A 213 -2.15 -14.17 -15.83
N TYR A 214 -2.38 -12.97 -16.38
CA TYR A 214 -3.54 -12.16 -16.02
C TYR A 214 -4.85 -12.72 -16.62
N GLU A 215 -5.53 -13.58 -15.88
CA GLU A 215 -6.70 -14.33 -16.38
C GLU A 215 -7.84 -13.44 -16.88
N GLU A 216 -8.12 -12.32 -16.20
CA GLU A 216 -9.14 -11.37 -16.67
C GLU A 216 -8.84 -10.84 -18.08
N ALA A 217 -7.59 -10.44 -18.34
CA ALA A 217 -7.19 -9.92 -19.65
C ALA A 217 -7.29 -10.99 -20.75
N LYS A 218 -6.92 -12.25 -20.45
CA LYS A 218 -7.10 -13.38 -21.40
C LYS A 218 -8.56 -13.59 -21.74
N ASN A 219 -9.42 -13.64 -20.72
CA ASN A 219 -10.84 -13.87 -20.89
C ASN A 219 -11.49 -12.75 -21.71
N ARG A 220 -11.16 -11.49 -21.41
CA ARG A 220 -11.65 -10.33 -22.17
C ARG A 220 -11.19 -10.33 -23.62
N LEU A 221 -9.94 -10.66 -23.91
CA LEU A 221 -9.45 -10.77 -25.29
C LEU A 221 -10.20 -11.87 -26.05
N LYS A 222 -10.35 -13.05 -25.44
CA LYS A 222 -11.09 -14.16 -26.04
C LYS A 222 -12.54 -13.76 -26.34
N GLU A 223 -13.22 -13.03 -25.44
CA GLU A 223 -14.58 -12.54 -25.66
C GLU A 223 -14.67 -11.52 -26.81
N LEU A 224 -13.63 -10.70 -26.99
CA LEU A 224 -13.60 -9.61 -27.98
C LEU A 224 -13.13 -10.05 -29.36
N GLU A 225 -12.27 -11.07 -29.45
CA GLU A 225 -11.75 -11.60 -30.73
C GLU A 225 -12.67 -12.68 -31.33
N ASN A 226 -13.57 -13.28 -30.55
CA ASN A 226 -14.55 -14.27 -31.03
C ASN A 226 -15.89 -13.68 -31.49
N LYS A 227 -15.96 -12.36 -31.72
CA LYS A 227 -17.16 -11.64 -32.19
C LYS A 227 -16.83 -10.80 -33.41
#